data_AF-A0AA38LL27-F1
#
_entry.id   AF-A0AA38LL27-F1
#
_cell.length_a   1.000
_cell.length_b   1.000
_cell.length_c   1.000
_cell.angle_alpha   90.00
_cell.angle_beta   90.00
_cell.angle_gamma   90.00
#
_symmetry.space_group_name_H-M   'P 1'
#
loop_
_entity.id
_entity.type
_entity.pdbx_description
1 polymer ?
#
loop_
_entity_poly.entity_id
_entity_poly.type
_entity_poly.pdbx_seq_one_letter_code
_entity_poly.pdbx_strand_id
1 'polypeptide(L)'
;ITLQFSSAVRVLEKRREEECGVQIHEMDKLHVNIIERVKVAPWLPSPKAILQLSGLDNISRYFVSILLVYDGVSATVSAHPAKTIREGLSKVLMYYSPFAGRLRKKENGDLEVECNGEGVIFVEAMADNDLSVLRDFNEYHPSIPHLVFTEPVDTDLEDLHLLSVQVTSFTCGGFVVGINFYHTICDGKGVGQFLKCMGEISKGDFNPSLEPIWNREMVKPEDLLYLR
;
A
#
# COMPACT_ATOMS: atom_id res chain seq x y z
N ILE A 1 -19.73 -5.22 10.98
CA ILE A 1 -20.15 -4.65 9.68
C ILE A 1 -19.53 -5.53 8.61
N THR A 2 -20.37 -6.33 7.94
CA THR A 2 -19.96 -7.29 6.91
C THR A 2 -19.46 -6.52 5.69
N LEU A 3 -18.16 -6.60 5.39
CA LEU A 3 -17.59 -6.07 4.16
C LEU A 3 -17.80 -7.11 3.06
N GLN A 4 -18.86 -6.97 2.26
CA GLN A 4 -18.91 -7.62 0.95
C GLN A 4 -18.09 -6.78 -0.03
N PHE A 5 -16.78 -7.04 -0.08
CA PHE A 5 -16.00 -6.77 -1.28
C PHE A 5 -16.05 -8.04 -2.14
N SER A 6 -16.51 -7.95 -3.38
CA SER A 6 -16.50 -9.04 -4.36
C SER A 6 -15.09 -9.37 -4.88
N SER A 7 -14.04 -8.88 -4.21
CA SER A 7 -12.64 -9.02 -4.60
C SER A 7 -11.86 -9.64 -3.45
N ALA A 8 -10.98 -10.59 -3.78
CA ALA A 8 -10.12 -11.23 -2.80
C ALA A 8 -9.06 -10.22 -2.31
N VAL A 9 -9.26 -9.67 -1.10
CA VAL A 9 -8.23 -8.91 -0.40
C VAL A 9 -7.30 -9.91 0.27
N ARG A 10 -6.01 -9.89 -0.08
CA ARG A 10 -4.99 -10.71 0.59
C ARG A 10 -3.88 -9.82 1.14
N VAL A 11 -3.65 -9.94 2.44
CA VAL A 11 -2.57 -9.26 3.16
C VAL A 11 -1.38 -10.22 3.24
N LEU A 12 -0.20 -9.77 2.80
CA LEU A 12 1.02 -10.55 2.81
C LEU A 12 2.00 -9.92 3.80
N GLU A 13 2.36 -10.66 4.84
CA GLU A 13 3.40 -10.28 5.81
C GLU A 13 4.71 -10.99 5.45
N LYS A 14 5.76 -10.21 5.15
CA LYS A 14 7.07 -10.76 4.81
C LYS A 14 7.76 -11.24 6.10
N ARG A 15 7.72 -12.56 6.37
CA ARG A 15 8.59 -13.19 7.39
C ARG A 15 9.90 -13.65 6.76
N ARG A 16 10.97 -13.61 7.58
CA ARG A 16 12.34 -14.04 7.23
C ARG A 16 12.31 -15.52 6.81
N GLU A 17 12.77 -15.82 5.60
CA GLU A 17 12.78 -17.18 5.06
C GLU A 17 13.89 -18.03 5.69
N GLU A 18 13.53 -19.23 6.16
CA GLU A 18 14.45 -20.37 6.29
C GLU A 18 14.29 -21.22 5.02
N GLU A 19 15.41 -21.52 4.36
CA GLU A 19 15.47 -22.18 3.05
C GLU A 19 14.90 -23.61 3.12
N CYS A 20 13.78 -23.87 2.43
CA CYS A 20 13.36 -25.22 2.10
C CYS A 20 13.27 -25.34 0.57
N GLY A 21 14.20 -26.10 -0.01
CA GLY A 21 14.27 -26.34 -1.45
C GLY A 21 13.06 -27.10 -1.97
N VAL A 22 12.23 -26.43 -2.76
CA VAL A 22 11.17 -27.06 -3.56
C VAL A 22 11.50 -26.83 -5.04
N GLN A 23 11.52 -27.91 -5.81
CA GLN A 23 11.73 -27.86 -7.26
C GLN A 23 10.57 -27.13 -7.94
N ILE A 24 10.88 -26.03 -8.61
CA ILE A 24 9.90 -25.18 -9.29
C ILE A 24 9.66 -25.79 -10.68
N HIS A 25 8.48 -26.39 -10.89
CA HIS A 25 7.97 -26.63 -12.24
C HIS A 25 7.85 -25.29 -12.97
N GLU A 26 8.17 -25.28 -14.26
CA GLU A 26 8.18 -24.12 -15.16
C GLU A 26 6.75 -23.55 -15.30
N MET A 27 6.29 -22.83 -14.27
CA MET A 27 5.05 -22.07 -14.25
C MET A 27 5.23 -20.86 -15.17
N ASP A 28 4.24 -20.56 -16.02
CA ASP A 28 4.21 -19.41 -16.91
C ASP A 28 4.72 -18.16 -16.18
N LYS A 29 5.94 -17.74 -16.54
CA LYS A 29 6.64 -16.66 -15.86
C LYS A 29 5.84 -15.38 -16.07
N LEU A 30 5.31 -14.79 -14.98
CA LEU A 30 4.65 -13.50 -15.05
C LEU A 30 5.64 -12.46 -15.58
N HIS A 31 5.34 -11.87 -16.73
CA HIS A 31 6.16 -10.84 -17.35
C HIS A 31 5.49 -9.49 -17.13
N VAL A 32 6.07 -8.66 -16.26
CA VAL A 32 5.55 -7.32 -15.93
C VAL A 32 6.51 -6.26 -16.48
N ASN A 33 5.98 -5.40 -17.35
CA ASN A 33 6.67 -4.24 -17.90
C ASN A 33 6.22 -2.99 -17.16
N ILE A 34 7.16 -2.26 -16.55
CA ILE A 34 6.88 -0.94 -15.96
C ILE A 34 6.71 0.07 -17.10
N ILE A 35 5.56 0.75 -17.12
CA ILE A 35 5.24 1.81 -18.06
C ILE A 35 5.74 3.15 -17.51
N GLU A 36 5.38 3.46 -16.26
CA GLU A 36 5.69 4.73 -15.63
C GLU A 36 5.95 4.53 -14.14
N ARG A 37 6.89 5.31 -13.58
CA ARG A 37 7.07 5.46 -12.14
C ARG A 37 7.11 6.94 -11.83
N VAL A 38 6.18 7.39 -10.99
CA VAL A 38 6.07 8.80 -10.60
C VAL A 38 5.90 8.95 -9.10
N LYS A 39 6.19 10.15 -8.62
CA LYS A 39 5.86 10.56 -7.26
C LYS A 39 4.50 11.26 -7.26
N VAL A 40 3.57 10.79 -6.44
CA VAL A 40 2.23 11.37 -6.29
C VAL A 40 2.17 12.13 -4.98
N ALA A 41 2.10 13.46 -5.08
CA ALA A 41 1.92 14.34 -3.94
C ALA A 41 0.43 14.49 -3.59
N PRO A 42 0.10 14.95 -2.37
CA PRO A 42 -1.25 15.39 -2.02
C PRO A 42 -1.76 16.43 -3.02
N TRP A 43 -3.05 16.33 -3.38
CA TRP A 43 -3.69 17.21 -4.37
C TRP A 43 -3.63 18.69 -3.97
N LEU A 44 -3.77 18.97 -2.67
CA LEU A 44 -3.47 20.27 -2.07
C LEU A 44 -2.35 20.11 -1.03
N PRO A 45 -1.52 21.14 -0.81
CA PRO A 45 -0.51 21.11 0.24
C PRO A 45 -1.14 20.79 1.61
N SER A 46 -0.64 19.75 2.26
CA SER A 46 -1.01 19.41 3.64
C SER A 46 -0.19 20.26 4.62
N PRO A 47 -0.74 20.62 5.80
CA PRO A 47 0.03 21.30 6.84
C PRO A 47 1.28 20.50 7.20
N LYS A 48 2.44 21.17 7.20
CA LYS A 48 3.67 20.55 7.67
C LYS A 48 3.60 20.32 9.17
N ALA A 49 3.91 19.10 9.59
CA ALA A 49 3.88 18.71 10.99
C ALA A 49 4.89 17.59 11.25
N ILE A 50 5.31 17.47 12.51
CA ILE A 50 6.03 16.31 13.01
C ILE A 50 5.05 15.56 13.92
N LEU A 51 4.69 14.34 13.53
CA LEU A 51 3.71 13.52 14.21
C LEU A 51 4.38 12.41 14.99
N GLN A 52 4.13 12.39 16.30
CA GLN A 52 4.66 11.35 17.19
C GLN A 52 3.93 10.04 16.95
N LEU A 53 4.69 8.96 16.81
CA LEU A 53 4.17 7.60 16.75
C LEU A 53 3.95 7.07 18.17
N SER A 54 3.01 6.14 18.34
CA SER A 54 2.80 5.47 19.62
C SER A 54 3.91 4.45 19.90
N GLY A 55 3.94 3.92 21.12
CA GLY A 55 4.84 2.81 21.46
C GLY A 55 4.55 1.55 20.63
N LEU A 56 3.29 1.29 20.26
CA LEU A 56 2.91 0.12 19.45
C LEU A 56 3.44 0.23 18.02
N ASP A 57 3.34 1.42 17.44
CA ASP A 57 3.80 1.72 16.08
C ASP A 57 5.31 1.49 15.92
N ASN A 58 6.05 1.75 17.00
CA ASN A 58 7.50 1.60 17.05
C ASN A 58 7.98 0.13 17.11
N ILE A 59 7.08 -0.83 17.32
CA ILE A 59 7.40 -2.27 17.34
C ILE A 59 7.46 -2.83 15.91
N SER A 60 6.54 -2.44 15.03
CA SER A 60 6.39 -3.01 13.68
C SER A 60 7.09 -2.19 12.60
N ARG A 61 8.42 -2.25 12.57
CA ARG A 61 9.29 -1.48 11.66
C ARG A 61 9.65 -2.23 10.37
N TYR A 62 8.64 -2.63 9.60
CA TYR A 62 8.80 -3.38 8.35
C TYR A 62 7.71 -3.02 7.34
N PHE A 63 7.93 -3.35 6.07
CA PHE A 63 6.93 -3.18 5.03
C PHE A 63 5.91 -4.33 5.02
N VAL A 64 4.64 -3.99 4.83
CA VAL A 64 3.55 -4.94 4.54
C VAL A 64 3.09 -4.72 3.11
N SER A 65 2.86 -5.81 2.40
CA SER A 65 2.36 -5.79 1.03
C SER A 65 0.93 -6.31 0.96
N ILE A 66 0.08 -5.65 0.19
CA ILE A 66 -1.31 -6.04 -0.07
C ILE A 66 -1.52 -6.10 -1.57
N LEU A 67 -2.21 -7.14 -2.03
CA LEU A 67 -2.63 -7.28 -3.42
C LEU A 67 -4.15 -7.27 -3.49
N LEU A 68 -4.68 -6.36 -4.30
CA LEU A 68 -6.10 -6.27 -4.62
C LEU A 68 -6.28 -6.67 -6.09
N VAL A 69 -6.99 -7.76 -6.32
CA VAL A 69 -7.20 -8.33 -7.66
C VAL A 69 -8.59 -7.94 -8.17
N TYR A 70 -8.65 -7.36 -9.36
CA TYR A 70 -9.88 -6.91 -10.01
C TYR A 70 -10.02 -7.64 -11.36
N ASP A 71 -11.16 -8.30 -11.54
CA ASP A 71 -11.51 -8.94 -12.81
C ASP A 71 -11.92 -7.89 -13.85
N GLY A 72 -11.74 -8.24 -15.13
CA GLY A 72 -12.06 -7.37 -16.26
C GLY A 72 -13.56 -7.28 -16.57
N VAL A 73 -14.43 -7.26 -15.55
CA VAL A 73 -15.88 -7.33 -15.77
C VAL A 73 -16.55 -5.95 -15.66
N SER A 74 -17.12 -5.55 -16.79
CA SER A 74 -18.08 -4.46 -17.06
C SER A 74 -17.51 -3.16 -17.61
N ALA A 75 -18.05 -2.82 -18.79
CA ALA A 75 -17.84 -1.64 -19.64
C ALA A 75 -18.22 -0.28 -18.98
N THR A 76 -18.23 -0.20 -17.64
CA THR A 76 -18.71 0.93 -16.86
C THR A 76 -17.63 1.56 -15.97
N VAL A 77 -16.44 0.95 -15.86
CA VAL A 77 -15.31 1.52 -15.12
C VAL A 77 -14.38 2.22 -16.11
N SER A 78 -14.02 3.46 -15.79
CA SER A 78 -13.01 4.31 -16.45
C SER A 78 -12.01 3.54 -17.32
N ALA A 79 -11.81 4.00 -18.55
CA ALA A 79 -10.97 3.39 -19.59
C ALA A 79 -9.47 3.24 -19.23
N HIS A 80 -9.05 3.54 -17.99
CA HIS A 80 -7.67 3.46 -17.55
C HIS A 80 -7.53 3.35 -16.01
N PRO A 81 -7.50 2.14 -15.42
CA PRO A 81 -7.43 1.93 -13.96
C PRO A 81 -6.31 2.70 -13.26
N ALA A 82 -5.11 2.70 -13.84
CA ALA A 82 -3.96 3.39 -13.26
C ALA A 82 -4.17 4.90 -13.12
N LYS A 83 -4.80 5.54 -14.12
CA LYS A 83 -5.11 6.98 -14.08
C LYS A 83 -6.11 7.28 -12.96
N THR A 84 -7.19 6.51 -12.89
CA THR A 84 -8.23 6.70 -11.87
C THR A 84 -7.68 6.51 -10.45
N ILE A 85 -6.87 5.48 -10.23
CA ILE A 85 -6.25 5.22 -8.92
C ILE A 85 -5.23 6.30 -8.59
N ARG A 86 -4.42 6.74 -9.57
CA ARG A 86 -3.42 7.82 -9.35
C ARG A 86 -4.08 9.14 -8.94
N GLU A 87 -5.14 9.54 -9.64
CA GLU A 87 -5.90 10.75 -9.32
C GLU A 87 -6.60 10.63 -7.95
N GLY A 88 -7.17 9.47 -7.65
CA GLY A 88 -7.76 9.18 -6.35
C GLY A 88 -6.74 9.23 -5.21
N LEU A 89 -5.58 8.61 -5.40
CA LEU A 89 -4.48 8.58 -4.45
C LEU A 89 -4.02 10.00 -4.07
N SER A 90 -3.81 10.88 -5.05
CA SER A 90 -3.43 12.27 -4.78
C SER A 90 -4.43 13.00 -3.87
N LYS A 91 -5.74 12.78 -4.06
CA LYS A 91 -6.80 13.36 -3.23
C LYS A 91 -6.86 12.72 -1.84
N VAL A 92 -6.74 11.39 -1.74
CA VAL A 92 -6.75 10.66 -0.45
C VAL A 92 -5.62 11.11 0.46
N LEU A 93 -4.45 11.42 -0.10
CA LEU A 93 -3.29 11.92 0.65
C LEU A 93 -3.51 13.29 1.31
N MET A 94 -4.56 14.03 0.94
CA MET A 94 -4.97 15.21 1.71
C MET A 94 -5.47 14.81 3.12
N TYR A 95 -6.22 13.71 3.21
CA TYR A 95 -6.76 13.19 4.47
C TYR A 95 -5.71 12.36 5.20
N TYR A 96 -5.02 11.47 4.48
CA TYR A 96 -3.97 10.61 5.02
C TYR A 96 -2.58 11.20 4.75
N SER A 97 -2.38 12.46 5.13
CA SER A 97 -1.12 13.18 4.95
C SER A 97 0.14 12.48 5.49
N PRO A 98 0.09 11.65 6.57
CA PRO A 98 1.28 10.95 7.04
C PRO A 98 1.88 10.00 6.01
N PHE A 99 1.09 9.39 5.12
CA PHE A 99 1.63 8.51 4.07
C PHE A 99 2.50 9.27 3.06
N ALA A 100 2.26 10.57 2.86
CA ALA A 100 3.04 11.43 1.97
C ALA A 100 4.29 12.02 2.65
N GLY A 101 4.57 11.66 3.91
CA GLY A 101 5.71 12.12 4.70
C GLY A 101 6.94 11.21 4.62
N ARG A 102 7.86 11.42 5.55
CA ARG A 102 9.05 10.59 5.79
C ARG A 102 9.17 10.24 7.26
N LEU A 103 9.85 9.13 7.55
CA LEU A 103 10.24 8.81 8.92
C LEU A 103 11.43 9.68 9.32
N ARG A 104 11.45 10.06 10.60
CA ARG A 104 12.62 10.65 11.25
C ARG A 104 12.94 9.85 12.49
N LYS A 105 14.23 9.68 12.75
CA LYS A 105 14.69 8.98 13.96
C LYS A 105 14.97 9.97 15.08
N LYS A 106 14.35 9.75 16.24
CA LYS A 106 14.62 10.51 17.47
C LYS A 106 15.91 10.02 18.13
N GLU A 107 16.48 10.83 19.00
CA GLU A 107 17.69 10.49 19.76
C GLU A 107 17.52 9.21 20.59
N ASN A 108 16.32 8.96 21.12
CA ASN A 108 15.99 7.76 21.88
C ASN A 108 15.76 6.50 20.99
N GLY A 109 15.85 6.64 19.67
CA GLY A 109 15.64 5.56 18.70
C GLY A 109 14.19 5.34 18.26
N ASP A 110 13.23 6.05 18.85
CA ASP A 110 11.84 6.06 18.37
C ASP A 110 11.73 6.76 17.02
N LEU A 111 10.70 6.40 16.27
CA LEU A 111 10.36 7.03 15.02
C LEU A 111 9.28 8.09 15.23
N GLU A 112 9.31 9.11 14.38
CA GLU A 112 8.25 10.09 14.18
C GLU A 112 8.04 10.28 12.67
N VAL A 113 6.90 10.85 12.28
CA VAL A 113 6.58 11.13 10.87
C VAL A 113 6.71 12.61 10.61
N GLU A 114 7.59 13.01 9.71
CA GLU A 114 7.58 14.34 9.14
C GLU A 114 6.60 14.38 7.96
N CYS A 115 5.46 15.06 8.16
CA CYS A 115 4.50 15.34 7.12
C CYS A 115 5.01 16.46 6.21
N ASN A 116 6.01 16.16 5.38
CA ASN A 116 6.61 17.11 4.43
C ASN A 116 5.83 17.21 3.10
N GLY A 117 4.87 16.30 2.87
CA GLY A 117 4.02 16.28 1.68
C GLY A 117 4.77 15.90 0.40
N GLU A 118 5.94 15.27 0.51
CA GLU A 118 6.73 14.86 -0.66
C GLU A 118 6.02 13.84 -1.52
N GLY A 119 5.08 13.08 -0.95
CA GLY A 119 4.23 12.15 -1.67
C GLY A 119 4.70 10.71 -1.56
N VAL A 120 4.12 9.88 -2.42
CA VAL A 120 4.24 8.43 -2.45
C VAL A 120 4.70 7.95 -3.82
N ILE A 121 5.27 6.75 -3.92
CA ILE A 121 5.61 6.19 -5.23
C ILE A 121 4.36 5.57 -5.86
N PHE A 122 4.08 5.94 -7.11
CA PHE A 122 3.08 5.29 -7.94
C PHE A 122 3.75 4.65 -9.16
N VAL A 123 3.42 3.39 -9.43
CA VAL A 123 3.93 2.64 -10.58
C VAL A 123 2.77 2.18 -11.43
N GLU A 124 2.84 2.49 -12.72
CA GLU A 124 1.99 1.91 -13.73
C GLU A 124 2.74 0.81 -14.46
N ALA A 125 2.11 -0.35 -14.63
CA ALA A 125 2.70 -1.50 -15.29
C ALA A 125 1.67 -2.27 -16.14
N MET A 126 2.18 -3.07 -17.07
CA MET A 126 1.40 -4.00 -17.88
C MET A 126 2.01 -5.38 -17.80
N ALA A 127 1.17 -6.40 -17.62
CA ALA A 127 1.54 -7.79 -17.77
C ALA A 127 1.07 -8.31 -19.13
N ASP A 128 1.96 -8.98 -19.87
CA ASP A 128 1.64 -9.59 -21.16
C ASP A 128 0.84 -10.90 -21.02
N ASN A 129 0.41 -11.22 -19.79
CA ASN A 129 -0.32 -12.41 -19.41
C ASN A 129 -1.83 -12.11 -19.25
N ASP A 130 -2.64 -13.17 -19.25
CA ASP A 130 -4.02 -13.14 -18.76
C ASP A 130 -4.01 -13.20 -17.23
N LEU A 131 -4.93 -12.50 -16.54
CA LEU A 131 -5.01 -12.51 -15.08
C LEU A 131 -5.20 -13.92 -14.48
N SER A 132 -5.69 -14.88 -15.27
CA SER A 132 -5.82 -16.29 -14.89
C SER A 132 -4.51 -16.96 -14.48
N VAL A 133 -3.34 -16.39 -14.81
CA VAL A 133 -2.05 -16.83 -14.24
C VAL A 133 -1.99 -16.70 -12.71
N LEU A 134 -2.91 -15.93 -12.11
CA LEU A 134 -3.07 -15.78 -10.67
C LEU A 134 -4.24 -16.64 -10.11
N ARG A 135 -4.72 -17.68 -10.82
CA ARG A 135 -5.82 -18.53 -10.31
C ARG A 135 -5.45 -19.33 -9.06
N ASP A 136 -4.24 -19.88 -9.02
CA ASP A 136 -3.71 -20.63 -7.87
C ASP A 136 -2.89 -19.75 -6.93
N PHE A 137 -3.15 -18.45 -6.96
CA PHE A 137 -2.42 -17.48 -6.16
C PHE A 137 -2.53 -17.82 -4.68
N ASN A 138 -1.39 -17.99 -4.02
CA ASN A 138 -1.24 -18.15 -2.58
C ASN A 138 -0.14 -17.19 -2.09
N GLU A 139 0.09 -17.15 -0.78
CA GLU A 139 1.07 -16.21 -0.19
C GLU A 139 2.53 -16.47 -0.61
N TYR A 140 2.82 -17.61 -1.22
CA TYR A 140 4.13 -18.00 -1.75
C TYR A 140 4.20 -17.92 -3.28
N HIS A 141 3.22 -17.31 -3.93
CA HIS A 141 3.20 -17.25 -5.38
C HIS A 141 4.41 -16.44 -5.90
N PRO A 142 5.25 -17.01 -6.79
CA PRO A 142 6.49 -16.37 -7.23
C PRO A 142 6.27 -15.04 -7.97
N SER A 143 5.04 -14.75 -8.39
CA SER A 143 4.65 -13.49 -9.02
C SER A 143 4.47 -12.31 -8.07
N ILE A 144 4.32 -12.53 -6.75
CA ILE A 144 4.08 -11.46 -5.77
C ILE A 144 5.09 -10.30 -5.90
N PRO A 145 6.42 -10.56 -5.97
CA PRO A 145 7.40 -9.48 -6.06
C PRO A 145 7.31 -8.63 -7.33
N HIS A 146 6.65 -9.13 -8.38
CA HIS A 146 6.46 -8.40 -9.63
C HIS A 146 5.20 -7.52 -9.63
N LEU A 147 4.28 -7.74 -8.70
CA LEU A 147 2.99 -7.04 -8.62
C LEU A 147 2.96 -5.94 -7.55
N VAL A 148 4.04 -5.78 -6.79
CA VAL A 148 4.20 -4.75 -5.77
C VAL A 148 5.56 -4.08 -5.93
N PHE A 149 5.56 -2.75 -5.97
CA PHE A 149 6.80 -1.99 -5.99
C PHE A 149 7.42 -1.95 -4.58
N THR A 150 8.67 -2.41 -4.49
CA THR A 150 9.50 -2.29 -3.28
C THR A 150 10.70 -1.42 -3.58
N GLU A 151 11.05 -0.51 -2.67
CA GLU A 151 12.26 0.30 -2.79
C GLU A 151 13.53 -0.55 -2.63
N PRO A 152 14.68 -0.10 -3.17
CA PRO A 152 15.96 -0.77 -2.99
C PRO A 152 16.26 -1.04 -1.50
N VAL A 153 16.84 -2.21 -1.22
CA VAL A 153 17.09 -2.69 0.16
C VAL A 153 18.06 -1.78 0.92
N ASP A 154 18.90 -1.04 0.20
CA ASP A 154 19.90 -0.09 0.68
C ASP A 154 19.38 1.35 0.80
N THR A 155 18.08 1.60 0.60
CA THR A 155 17.48 2.93 0.81
C THR A 155 17.47 3.28 2.31
N ASP A 156 17.98 4.46 2.64
CA ASP A 156 17.99 4.96 4.03
C ASP A 156 16.57 5.16 4.56
N LEU A 157 16.36 4.88 5.85
CA LEU A 157 15.05 4.91 6.50
C LEU A 157 14.32 6.26 6.32
N GLU A 158 15.07 7.36 6.33
CA GLU A 158 14.54 8.72 6.24
C GLU A 158 14.19 9.11 4.79
N ASP A 159 14.71 8.38 3.81
CA ASP A 159 14.41 8.56 2.38
C ASP A 159 13.30 7.61 1.89
N LEU A 160 12.93 6.59 2.68
CA LEU A 160 11.89 5.63 2.34
C LEU A 160 10.53 6.30 2.16
N HIS A 161 9.83 5.94 1.09
CA HIS A 161 8.42 6.28 0.93
C HIS A 161 7.56 5.35 1.79
N LEU A 162 6.70 5.94 2.62
CA LEU A 162 5.86 5.20 3.56
C LEU A 162 4.74 4.40 2.89
N LEU A 163 4.48 4.70 1.62
CA LEU A 163 3.50 4.04 0.77
C LEU A 163 4.04 3.98 -0.67
N SER A 164 3.83 2.85 -1.31
CA SER A 164 3.87 2.71 -2.76
C SER A 164 2.59 2.03 -3.26
N VAL A 165 2.16 2.42 -4.45
CA VAL A 165 1.01 1.82 -5.14
C VAL A 165 1.43 1.47 -6.56
N GLN A 166 1.31 0.20 -6.94
CA GLN A 166 1.52 -0.30 -8.29
C GLN A 166 0.18 -0.74 -8.88
N VAL A 167 -0.12 -0.29 -10.10
CA VAL A 167 -1.26 -0.78 -10.86
C VAL A 167 -0.74 -1.55 -12.06
N THR A 168 -0.95 -2.87 -12.06
CA THR A 168 -0.56 -3.77 -13.15
C THR A 168 -1.80 -4.21 -13.92
N SER A 169 -1.93 -3.74 -15.16
CA SER A 169 -3.01 -4.16 -16.07
C SER A 169 -2.65 -5.47 -16.78
N PHE A 170 -3.65 -6.28 -17.13
CA PHE A 170 -3.48 -7.57 -17.81
C PHE A 170 -4.22 -7.57 -19.15
N THR A 171 -3.82 -8.47 -20.05
CA THR A 171 -4.36 -8.57 -21.42
C THR A 171 -5.87 -8.83 -21.48
N CYS A 172 -6.44 -9.45 -20.44
CA CYS A 172 -7.88 -9.71 -20.33
C CYS A 172 -8.71 -8.53 -19.80
N GLY A 173 -8.08 -7.37 -19.58
CA GLY A 173 -8.73 -6.17 -19.03
C GLY A 173 -8.87 -6.17 -17.51
N GLY A 174 -8.52 -7.27 -16.83
CA GLY A 174 -8.33 -7.28 -15.38
C GLY A 174 -7.08 -6.52 -14.95
N PHE A 175 -6.99 -6.17 -13.67
CA PHE A 175 -5.83 -5.47 -13.12
C PHE A 175 -5.59 -5.82 -11.65
N VAL A 176 -4.35 -5.61 -11.21
CA VAL A 176 -3.94 -5.77 -9.81
C VAL A 176 -3.48 -4.43 -9.28
N VAL A 177 -3.93 -4.08 -8.07
CA VAL A 177 -3.40 -2.96 -7.29
C VAL A 177 -2.53 -3.54 -6.18
N GLY A 178 -1.22 -3.42 -6.35
CA GLY A 178 -0.24 -3.77 -5.35
C GLY A 178 0.11 -2.58 -4.47
N ILE A 179 0.11 -2.80 -3.16
CA ILE A 179 0.30 -1.75 -2.16
C ILE A 179 1.39 -2.20 -1.24
N ASN A 180 2.38 -1.34 -1.03
CA ASN A 180 3.42 -1.57 -0.04
C ASN A 180 3.42 -0.39 0.92
N PHE A 181 3.34 -0.64 2.23
CA PHE A 181 3.38 0.44 3.21
C PHE A 181 4.20 0.04 4.43
N TYR A 182 4.79 1.04 5.08
CA TYR A 182 5.58 0.82 6.28
C TYR A 182 4.65 0.67 7.48
N HIS A 183 4.65 -0.51 8.13
CA HIS A 183 3.63 -0.93 9.11
C HIS A 183 3.53 0.02 10.32
N THR A 184 4.60 0.73 10.67
CA THR A 184 4.56 1.77 11.72
C THR A 184 3.46 2.82 11.50
N ILE A 185 3.03 3.08 10.26
CA ILE A 185 1.99 4.09 9.98
C ILE A 185 0.58 3.58 10.29
N CYS A 186 0.28 2.30 10.19
CA CYS A 186 -1.04 1.77 10.51
C CYS A 186 -1.06 0.25 10.66
N ASP A 187 -2.04 -0.25 11.41
CA ASP A 187 -2.39 -1.67 11.46
C ASP A 187 -3.31 -2.08 10.30
N GLY A 188 -3.75 -3.35 10.31
CA GLY A 188 -4.69 -3.89 9.33
C GLY A 188 -6.02 -3.13 9.22
N LYS A 189 -6.53 -2.56 10.33
CA LYS A 189 -7.77 -1.76 10.30
C LYS A 189 -7.52 -0.39 9.66
N GLY A 190 -6.40 0.25 10.01
CA GLY A 190 -6.02 1.54 9.45
C GLY A 190 -5.79 1.48 7.95
N VAL A 191 -5.07 0.47 7.45
CA VAL A 191 -4.90 0.29 6.00
C VAL A 191 -6.23 -0.06 5.31
N GLY A 192 -7.09 -0.85 5.94
CA GLY A 192 -8.44 -1.13 5.42
C GLY A 192 -9.31 0.13 5.27
N GLN A 193 -9.24 1.06 6.22
CA GLN A 193 -9.92 2.36 6.12
C GLN A 193 -9.32 3.24 5.03
N PHE A 194 -8.00 3.30 4.93
CA PHE A 194 -7.31 4.00 3.84
C PHE A 194 -7.74 3.48 2.47
N LEU A 195 -7.79 2.16 2.29
CA LEU A 195 -8.21 1.51 1.04
C LEU A 195 -9.67 1.81 0.68
N LYS A 196 -10.54 1.80 1.69
CA LYS A 196 -11.95 2.18 1.51
C LYS A 196 -12.08 3.62 1.05
N CYS A 197 -11.39 4.55 1.71
CA CYS A 197 -11.34 5.96 1.34
C CYS A 197 -10.79 6.15 -0.09
N MET A 198 -9.72 5.44 -0.44
CA MET A 198 -9.17 5.45 -1.81
C MET A 198 -10.17 4.95 -2.84
N GLY A 199 -10.93 3.90 -2.54
CA GLY A 199 -12.00 3.42 -3.40
C GLY A 199 -13.16 4.41 -3.57
N GLU A 200 -13.59 5.08 -2.49
CA GLU A 200 -14.64 6.13 -2.50
C GLU A 200 -14.19 7.31 -3.38
N ILE A 201 -13.02 7.88 -3.08
CA ILE A 201 -12.50 9.06 -3.78
C ILE A 201 -12.17 8.76 -5.26
N SER A 202 -11.67 7.56 -5.56
CA SER A 202 -11.41 7.14 -6.95
C SER A 202 -12.69 7.01 -7.78
N LYS A 203 -13.86 6.79 -7.15
CA LYS A 203 -15.17 6.72 -7.82
C LYS A 203 -15.82 8.10 -8.01
N GLY A 204 -15.22 9.16 -7.46
CA GLY A 204 -15.70 10.54 -7.60
C GLY A 204 -16.31 11.13 -6.33
N ASP A 205 -16.32 10.40 -5.20
CA ASP A 205 -16.70 10.99 -3.92
C ASP A 205 -15.66 12.04 -3.51
N PHE A 206 -16.12 13.18 -2.98
CA PHE A 206 -15.20 14.25 -2.56
C PHE A 206 -14.79 14.13 -1.09
N ASN A 207 -15.62 13.54 -0.25
CA ASN A 207 -15.39 13.41 1.19
C ASN A 207 -15.33 11.94 1.59
N PRO A 208 -14.36 11.54 2.43
CA PRO A 208 -14.33 10.18 2.97
C PRO A 208 -15.53 9.96 3.88
N SER A 209 -16.07 8.75 3.84
CA SER A 209 -17.11 8.33 4.80
C SER A 209 -16.64 8.32 6.26
N LEU A 210 -15.32 8.25 6.48
CA LEU A 210 -14.68 8.32 7.78
C LEU A 210 -13.39 9.14 7.66
N GLU A 211 -13.33 10.27 8.35
CA GLU A 211 -12.12 11.08 8.39
C GLU A 211 -11.05 10.44 9.31
N PRO A 212 -9.79 10.34 8.85
CA PRO A 212 -8.71 9.82 9.67
C PRO A 212 -8.35 10.81 10.78
N ILE A 213 -8.02 10.28 11.95
CA ILE A 213 -7.45 11.01 13.09
C ILE A 213 -6.06 10.46 13.40
N TRP A 214 -5.15 11.31 13.88
CA TRP A 214 -3.82 10.86 14.30
C TRP A 214 -3.83 10.33 15.73
N ASN A 215 -4.07 11.22 16.71
CA ASN A 215 -4.25 10.99 18.15
C ASN A 215 -3.49 9.80 18.76
N ARG A 216 -2.23 9.56 18.34
CA ARG A 216 -1.42 8.40 18.76
C ARG A 216 -1.01 8.48 20.23
N GLU A 217 -1.06 9.67 20.82
CA GLU A 217 -0.87 9.90 22.25
C GLU A 217 -1.94 9.23 23.13
N MET A 218 -3.08 8.84 22.55
CA MET A 218 -4.11 8.10 23.29
C MET A 218 -3.73 6.64 23.54
N VAL A 219 -2.75 6.09 22.80
CA VAL A 219 -2.22 4.74 23.03
C VAL A 219 -1.14 4.83 24.10
N LYS A 220 -1.46 4.38 25.31
CA LYS A 220 -0.58 4.53 26.47
C LYS A 220 0.44 3.38 26.53
N PRO A 221 1.62 3.60 27.14
CA PRO A 221 2.59 2.53 27.38
C PRO A 221 2.00 1.35 28.18
N GLU A 222 1.04 1.60 29.06
CA GLU A 222 0.32 0.57 29.82
C GLU A 222 -0.46 -0.39 28.92
N ASP A 223 -0.96 0.08 27.77
CA ASP A 223 -1.70 -0.74 26.81
C ASP A 223 -0.82 -1.83 26.19
N LEU A 224 0.51 -1.59 26.14
CA LEU A 224 1.48 -2.55 25.60
C LEU A 224 1.71 -3.75 26.53
N LEU A 225 1.41 -3.62 27.83
CA LEU A 225 1.55 -4.73 28.79
C LEU A 225 0.52 -5.84 28.53
N TYR A 226 -0.59 -5.52 27.88
CA TYR A 226 -1.65 -6.47 27.54
C TYR A 226 -1.42 -7.21 26.21
N LEU A 227 -0.35 -6.88 25.48
CA LEU A 227 0.02 -7.47 24.20
C LEU A 227 1.24 -8.41 24.30
N ARG A 228 1.77 -8.64 25.51
CA ARG A 228 2.90 -9.54 25.78
C ARG A 228 2.45 -10.93 26.21
#